data_AF-A0A838FM79-F1
#
_entry.id   AF-A0A838FM79-F1
#
_cell.length_a   1.000
_cell.length_b   1.000
_cell.length_c   1.000
_cell.angle_alpha   90.00
_cell.angle_beta   90.00
_cell.angle_gamma   90.00
#
_symmetry.space_group_name_H-M   'P 1'
#
loop_
_entity.id
_entity.type
_entity.pdbx_description
1 polymer ?
#
loop_
_entity_poly.entity_id
_entity_poly.type
_entity_poly.pdbx_seq_one_letter_code
_entity_poly.pdbx_strand_id
1 'polypeptide(L)'
;MLAGYGHFLRTAASLQWDERAIDLEADARAFEGLDVGARDRVGGLVEGLRLGERSVAAHLEPYARAAADPDAAACFEIQAVDETRHARFFERAAVEILGDRSPPVPPAVASLFEERLPAAAADLATDPEGLDAAIGLYHMVLEGVVFTAGQLALLELLETLETLPGLRYGVELVTRDEHWHMGFGARCLQDLAPSPETLAAIAREGERAAEAWGEWVGPQLAARVRALHRRRLRAAGLGAQAVAA
;
A
#
# COMPACT_ATOMS: atom_id res chain seq x y z
N MET A 1 -18.58 4.61 13.92
CA MET A 1 -19.15 3.96 12.73
C MET A 1 -18.27 4.36 11.55
N LEU A 2 -17.76 3.42 10.75
CA LEU A 2 -16.98 3.77 9.56
C LEU A 2 -17.86 4.49 8.54
N ALA A 3 -17.23 5.25 7.64
CA ALA A 3 -17.95 5.86 6.54
C ALA A 3 -18.55 4.80 5.61
N GLY A 4 -19.61 5.15 4.87
CA GLY A 4 -20.20 4.29 3.84
C GLY A 4 -19.53 4.48 2.47
N TYR A 5 -19.81 3.58 1.53
CA TYR A 5 -19.22 3.59 0.18
C TYR A 5 -19.39 4.93 -0.55
N GLY A 6 -20.58 5.55 -0.48
CA GLY A 6 -20.78 6.88 -1.06
C GLY A 6 -19.88 7.99 -0.50
N HIS A 7 -19.37 7.86 0.73
CA HIS A 7 -18.35 8.79 1.24
C HIS A 7 -17.00 8.54 0.57
N PHE A 8 -16.57 7.28 0.43
CA PHE A 8 -15.31 6.95 -0.23
C PHE A 8 -15.29 7.38 -1.69
N LEU A 9 -16.38 7.17 -2.43
CA LEU A 9 -16.54 7.66 -3.80
C LEU A 9 -16.39 9.19 -3.90
N ARG A 10 -16.99 9.94 -2.98
CA ARG A 10 -16.83 11.42 -2.93
C ARG A 10 -15.41 11.83 -2.55
N THR A 11 -14.79 11.12 -1.61
CA THR A 11 -13.40 11.35 -1.22
C THR A 11 -12.48 11.14 -2.41
N ALA A 12 -12.53 9.98 -3.07
CA ALA A 12 -11.72 9.66 -4.25
C ALA A 12 -11.90 10.72 -5.35
N ALA A 13 -13.14 11.10 -5.66
CA ALA A 13 -13.44 12.15 -6.64
C ALA A 13 -12.84 13.53 -6.27
N SER A 14 -12.62 13.81 -4.98
CA SER A 14 -12.02 15.06 -4.51
C SER A 14 -10.48 15.05 -4.46
N LEU A 15 -9.84 13.88 -4.52
CA LEU A 15 -8.39 13.71 -4.33
C LEU A 15 -7.61 13.60 -5.65
N GLN A 16 -8.17 14.11 -6.75
CA GLN A 16 -7.55 14.02 -8.06
C GLN A 16 -6.29 14.91 -8.18
N TRP A 17 -5.23 14.33 -8.74
CA TRP A 17 -3.92 14.93 -8.99
C TRP A 17 -3.30 14.27 -10.23
N ASP A 18 -2.44 15.01 -10.96
CA ASP A 18 -1.76 14.53 -12.16
C ASP A 18 -0.31 14.19 -11.81
N GLU A 19 0.05 12.92 -11.92
CA GLU A 19 1.39 12.47 -11.63
C GLU A 19 2.43 13.17 -12.50
N ARG A 20 2.10 13.48 -13.76
CA ARG A 20 2.99 14.12 -14.74
C ARG A 20 3.29 15.58 -14.41
N ALA A 21 2.48 16.21 -13.58
CA ALA A 21 2.71 17.58 -13.11
C ALA A 21 3.75 17.65 -11.98
N ILE A 22 4.14 16.51 -11.40
CA ILE A 22 5.19 16.45 -10.39
C ILE A 22 6.55 16.56 -11.09
N ASP A 23 7.25 17.65 -10.80
CA ASP A 23 8.62 17.90 -11.24
C ASP A 23 9.60 17.03 -10.46
N LEU A 24 10.32 16.15 -11.17
CA LEU A 24 11.37 15.28 -10.63
C LEU A 24 12.76 15.67 -11.16
N GLU A 25 12.88 16.75 -11.93
CA GLU A 25 14.13 17.17 -12.55
C GLU A 25 15.14 17.67 -11.50
N ALA A 26 14.64 18.37 -10.48
CA ALA A 26 15.44 18.77 -9.32
C ALA A 26 15.95 17.54 -8.54
N ASP A 27 15.07 16.56 -8.32
CA ASP A 27 15.37 15.32 -7.62
C ASP A 27 16.45 14.52 -8.35
N ALA A 28 16.34 14.36 -9.67
CA ALA A 28 17.32 13.66 -10.49
C ALA A 28 18.72 14.27 -10.37
N ARG A 29 18.83 15.61 -10.40
CA ARG A 29 20.12 16.31 -10.21
C ARG A 29 20.66 16.14 -8.79
N ALA A 30 19.80 16.26 -7.80
CA ALA A 30 20.21 16.19 -6.40
C ALA A 30 20.63 14.79 -5.98
N PHE A 31 19.98 13.75 -6.54
CA PHE A 31 20.22 12.36 -6.22
C PHE A 31 21.70 11.95 -6.41
N GLU A 32 22.37 12.44 -7.45
CA GLU A 32 23.80 12.13 -7.67
C GLU A 32 24.73 12.70 -6.60
N GLY A 33 24.33 13.78 -5.92
CA GLY A 33 25.09 14.40 -4.85
C GLY A 33 24.94 13.69 -3.49
N LEU A 34 23.99 12.76 -3.36
CA LEU A 34 23.79 11.99 -2.14
C LEU A 34 24.95 11.02 -1.90
N ASP A 35 25.25 10.74 -0.63
CA ASP A 35 26.18 9.67 -0.30
C ASP A 35 25.64 8.30 -0.76
N VAL A 36 26.54 7.33 -0.87
CA VAL A 36 26.19 5.99 -1.40
C VAL A 36 25.10 5.32 -0.56
N GLY A 37 25.15 5.45 0.77
CA GLY A 37 24.15 4.83 1.64
C GLY A 37 22.76 5.47 1.49
N ALA A 38 22.70 6.79 1.35
CA ALA A 38 21.45 7.50 1.08
C ALA A 38 20.87 7.14 -0.31
N ARG A 39 21.71 7.07 -1.35
CA ARG A 39 21.28 6.64 -2.69
C ARG A 39 20.74 5.22 -2.70
N ASP A 40 21.46 4.30 -2.05
CA ASP A 40 21.05 2.90 -1.93
C ASP A 40 19.68 2.80 -1.24
N ARG A 41 19.49 3.57 -0.15
CA ARG A 41 18.23 3.56 0.61
C ARG A 41 17.05 4.18 -0.10
N VAL A 42 17.22 5.34 -0.72
CA VAL A 42 16.17 5.93 -1.56
C VAL A 42 15.84 4.99 -2.71
N GLY A 43 16.86 4.48 -3.40
CA GLY A 43 16.68 3.58 -4.55
C GLY A 43 15.96 2.28 -4.20
N GLY A 44 16.35 1.61 -3.11
CA GLY A 44 15.70 0.38 -2.67
C GLY A 44 14.24 0.56 -2.25
N LEU A 45 13.91 1.68 -1.58
CA LEU A 45 12.53 2.01 -1.22
C LEU A 45 11.68 2.36 -2.44
N VAL A 46 12.19 3.21 -3.34
CA VAL A 46 11.51 3.57 -4.60
C VAL A 46 11.24 2.33 -5.45
N GLU A 47 12.21 1.43 -5.58
CA GLU A 47 12.07 0.26 -6.44
C GLU A 47 11.10 -0.78 -5.86
N GLY A 48 11.11 -0.98 -4.54
CA GLY A 48 10.12 -1.84 -3.88
C GLY A 48 8.70 -1.28 -3.97
N LEU A 49 8.54 0.05 -3.86
CA LEU A 49 7.24 0.70 -4.04
C LEU A 49 6.79 0.59 -5.49
N ARG A 50 7.66 0.87 -6.47
CA ARG A 50 7.36 0.69 -7.91
C ARG A 50 6.87 -0.73 -8.23
N LEU A 51 7.54 -1.75 -7.68
CA LEU A 51 7.13 -3.14 -7.85
C LEU A 51 5.73 -3.39 -7.28
N GLY A 52 5.49 -2.95 -6.04
CA GLY A 52 4.20 -3.16 -5.39
C GLY A 52 3.06 -2.43 -6.09
N GLU A 53 3.27 -1.15 -6.42
CA GLU A 53 2.31 -0.25 -7.06
C GLU A 53 1.88 -0.79 -8.44
N ARG A 54 2.84 -1.28 -9.23
CA ARG A 54 2.54 -1.99 -10.48
C ARG A 54 1.69 -3.24 -10.26
N SER A 55 1.91 -3.98 -9.17
CA SER A 55 1.16 -5.18 -8.88
C SER A 55 -0.27 -4.86 -8.44
N VAL A 56 -0.47 -3.94 -7.49
CA VAL A 56 -1.81 -3.56 -7.02
C VAL A 56 -2.67 -3.00 -8.15
N ALA A 57 -2.09 -2.16 -9.02
CA ALA A 57 -2.77 -1.64 -10.20
C ALA A 57 -3.26 -2.73 -11.18
N ALA A 58 -2.58 -3.89 -11.22
CA ALA A 58 -2.90 -4.97 -12.14
C ALA A 58 -3.96 -5.95 -11.59
N HIS A 59 -4.24 -5.96 -10.28
CA HIS A 59 -4.95 -7.06 -9.62
C HIS A 59 -6.25 -6.68 -8.89
N LEU A 60 -6.73 -5.43 -9.02
CA LEU A 60 -8.00 -4.99 -8.40
C LEU A 60 -9.27 -5.47 -9.11
N GLU A 61 -9.18 -5.81 -10.40
CA GLU A 61 -10.35 -6.12 -11.22
C GLU A 61 -11.18 -7.32 -10.70
N PRO A 62 -10.58 -8.44 -10.23
CA PRO A 62 -11.33 -9.52 -9.60
C PRO A 62 -12.06 -9.11 -8.31
N TYR A 63 -11.54 -8.13 -7.57
CA TYR A 63 -12.17 -7.63 -6.35
C TYR A 63 -13.46 -6.88 -6.65
N ALA A 64 -13.44 -6.01 -7.68
CA ALA A 64 -14.62 -5.31 -8.14
C ALA A 64 -15.73 -6.29 -8.57
N ARG A 65 -15.38 -7.35 -9.31
CA ARG A 65 -16.36 -8.36 -9.75
C ARG A 65 -16.94 -9.19 -8.60
N ALA A 66 -16.12 -9.51 -7.59
CA ALA A 66 -16.55 -10.33 -6.46
C ALA A 66 -17.42 -9.55 -5.46
N ALA A 67 -17.37 -8.21 -5.48
CA ALA A 67 -18.18 -7.37 -4.60
C ALA A 67 -19.68 -7.48 -4.93
N ALA A 68 -20.48 -7.90 -3.94
CA ALA A 68 -21.94 -8.01 -4.09
C ALA A 68 -22.65 -6.65 -4.05
N ASP A 69 -22.10 -5.66 -3.34
CA ASP A 69 -22.62 -4.30 -3.26
C ASP A 69 -22.09 -3.48 -4.46
N PRO A 70 -22.96 -2.92 -5.32
CA PRO A 70 -22.54 -2.11 -6.47
C PRO A 70 -21.71 -0.88 -6.10
N ASP A 71 -21.95 -0.25 -4.94
CA ASP A 71 -21.18 0.91 -4.51
C ASP A 71 -19.77 0.47 -4.05
N ALA A 72 -19.63 -0.73 -3.48
CA ALA A 72 -18.33 -1.31 -3.16
C ALA A 72 -17.55 -1.67 -4.43
N ALA A 73 -18.21 -2.25 -5.45
CA ALA A 73 -17.62 -2.50 -6.75
C ALA A 73 -17.11 -1.19 -7.39
N ALA A 74 -17.90 -0.12 -7.36
CA ALA A 74 -17.49 1.19 -7.83
C ALA A 74 -16.30 1.79 -7.05
N CYS A 75 -16.18 1.50 -5.75
CA CYS A 75 -15.01 1.91 -4.96
C CYS A 75 -13.74 1.17 -5.42
N PHE A 76 -13.82 -0.13 -5.74
CA PHE A 76 -12.68 -0.85 -6.32
C PHE A 76 -12.28 -0.30 -7.68
N GLU A 77 -13.26 0.05 -8.53
CA GLU A 77 -13.00 0.63 -9.84
C GLU A 77 -12.31 1.99 -9.77
N ILE A 78 -12.75 2.89 -8.87
CA ILE A 78 -12.08 4.19 -8.68
C ILE A 78 -10.71 4.02 -8.02
N GLN A 79 -10.55 3.04 -7.12
CA GLN A 79 -9.25 2.70 -6.54
C GLN A 79 -8.26 2.26 -7.62
N ALA A 80 -8.69 1.44 -8.59
CA ALA A 80 -7.83 1.00 -9.68
C ALA A 80 -7.29 2.17 -10.54
N VAL A 81 -8.02 3.28 -10.61
CA VAL A 81 -7.55 4.53 -11.24
C VAL A 81 -6.44 5.17 -10.39
N ASP A 82 -6.59 5.21 -9.07
CA ASP A 82 -5.56 5.69 -8.14
C ASP A 82 -4.29 4.83 -8.25
N GLU A 83 -4.40 3.51 -8.17
CA GLU A 83 -3.25 2.59 -8.27
C GLU A 83 -2.54 2.73 -9.62
N THR A 84 -3.28 2.89 -10.72
CA THR A 84 -2.67 3.11 -12.05
C THR A 84 -1.84 4.39 -12.07
N ARG A 85 -2.31 5.44 -11.40
CA ARG A 85 -1.60 6.72 -11.28
C ARG A 85 -0.39 6.59 -10.35
N HIS A 86 -0.51 5.87 -9.22
CA HIS A 86 0.60 5.62 -8.30
C HIS A 86 1.71 4.80 -8.98
N ALA A 87 1.35 3.74 -9.71
CA ALA A 87 2.28 2.95 -10.50
C ALA A 87 3.04 3.79 -11.54
N ARG A 88 2.35 4.71 -12.23
CA ARG A 88 3.00 5.65 -13.17
C ARG A 88 3.93 6.63 -12.46
N PHE A 89 3.54 7.14 -11.30
CA PHE A 89 4.39 8.02 -10.50
C PHE A 89 5.69 7.32 -10.09
N PHE A 90 5.62 6.12 -9.52
CA PHE A 90 6.82 5.40 -9.10
C PHE A 90 7.66 4.87 -10.28
N GLU A 91 7.04 4.54 -11.42
CA GLU A 91 7.78 4.24 -12.64
C GLU A 91 8.60 5.45 -13.10
N ARG A 92 8.00 6.64 -13.11
CA ARG A 92 8.71 7.89 -13.40
C ARG A 92 9.80 8.18 -12.39
N ALA A 93 9.53 8.04 -11.10
CA ALA A 93 10.53 8.26 -10.05
C ALA A 93 11.74 7.33 -10.24
N ALA A 94 11.52 6.05 -10.52
CA ALA A 94 12.62 5.12 -10.78
C ALA A 94 13.43 5.52 -12.03
N VAL A 95 12.77 5.79 -13.15
CA VAL A 95 13.45 6.15 -14.40
C VAL A 95 14.16 7.50 -14.31
N GLU A 96 13.48 8.54 -13.83
CA GLU A 96 13.99 9.91 -13.84
C GLU A 96 15.05 10.14 -12.75
N ILE A 97 14.90 9.54 -11.56
CA ILE A 97 15.82 9.74 -10.43
C ILE A 97 16.91 8.67 -10.39
N LEU A 98 16.54 7.39 -10.52
CA LEU A 98 17.50 6.29 -10.41
C LEU A 98 18.21 6.00 -11.73
N GLY A 99 17.64 6.36 -12.88
CA GLY A 99 18.22 6.07 -14.20
C GLY A 99 18.32 4.56 -14.43
N ASP A 100 19.49 4.08 -14.85
CA ASP A 100 19.74 2.65 -15.09
C ASP A 100 19.95 1.82 -13.79
N ARG A 101 19.91 2.46 -12.62
CA ARG A 101 20.06 1.74 -11.33
C ARG A 101 18.77 1.00 -11.01
N SER A 102 18.91 -0.30 -10.74
CA SER A 102 17.82 -1.17 -10.28
C SER A 102 18.24 -1.87 -8.98
N PRO A 103 18.19 -1.19 -7.82
CA PRO A 103 18.51 -1.80 -6.54
C PRO A 103 17.62 -3.01 -6.26
N PRO A 104 18.12 -4.06 -5.58
CA PRO A 104 17.32 -5.22 -5.29
C PRO A 104 16.19 -4.90 -4.30
N VAL A 105 14.98 -5.37 -4.62
CA VAL A 105 13.83 -5.35 -3.72
C VAL A 105 13.99 -6.46 -2.67
N PRO A 106 13.67 -6.22 -1.38
CA PRO A 106 13.65 -7.27 -0.37
C PRO A 106 12.80 -8.47 -0.81
N PRO A 107 13.30 -9.72 -0.74
CA PRO A 107 12.55 -10.88 -1.23
C PRO A 107 11.18 -11.08 -0.58
N ALA A 108 11.04 -10.69 0.70
CA ALA A 108 9.76 -10.73 1.40
C ALA A 108 8.73 -9.72 0.84
N VAL A 109 9.16 -8.54 0.40
CA VAL A 109 8.30 -7.58 -0.30
C VAL A 109 7.93 -8.12 -1.68
N ALA A 110 8.92 -8.62 -2.44
CA ALA A 110 8.69 -9.18 -3.77
C ALA A 110 7.68 -10.35 -3.73
N SER A 111 7.84 -11.33 -2.84
CA SER A 111 6.91 -12.46 -2.72
C SER A 111 5.47 -12.01 -2.38
N LEU A 112 5.29 -10.97 -1.57
CA LEU A 112 3.96 -10.45 -1.26
C LEU A 112 3.24 -9.89 -2.50
N PHE A 113 3.95 -9.19 -3.37
CA PHE A 113 3.36 -8.52 -4.53
C PHE A 113 3.45 -9.32 -5.84
N GLU A 114 4.43 -10.18 -6.03
CA GLU A 114 4.60 -10.97 -7.27
C GLU A 114 4.00 -12.37 -7.16
N GLU A 115 3.76 -12.87 -5.96
CA GLU A 115 3.22 -14.22 -5.74
C GLU A 115 1.89 -14.19 -4.99
N ARG A 116 1.87 -13.62 -3.78
CA ARG A 116 0.71 -13.70 -2.88
C ARG A 116 -0.49 -12.91 -3.38
N LEU A 117 -0.30 -11.65 -3.80
CA LEU A 117 -1.37 -10.83 -4.34
C LEU A 117 -1.92 -11.40 -5.67
N PRO A 118 -1.09 -11.75 -6.68
CA PRO A 118 -1.58 -12.35 -7.91
C PRO A 118 -2.34 -13.66 -7.68
N ALA A 119 -1.87 -14.51 -6.77
CA ALA A 119 -2.57 -15.74 -6.40
C ALA A 119 -3.95 -15.45 -5.79
N ALA A 120 -4.03 -14.53 -4.83
CA ALA A 120 -5.30 -14.16 -4.21
C ALA A 120 -6.30 -13.58 -5.24
N ALA A 121 -5.82 -12.75 -6.17
CA ALA A 121 -6.65 -12.20 -7.24
C ALA A 121 -7.11 -13.28 -8.24
N ALA A 122 -6.24 -14.25 -8.57
CA ALA A 122 -6.57 -15.36 -9.45
C ALA A 122 -7.60 -16.31 -8.80
N ASP A 123 -7.43 -16.64 -7.53
CA ASP A 123 -8.40 -17.44 -6.77
C ASP A 123 -9.77 -16.73 -6.77
N LEU A 124 -9.79 -15.44 -6.45
CA LEU A 124 -11.01 -14.62 -6.39
C LEU A 124 -11.71 -14.50 -7.76
N ALA A 125 -10.96 -14.51 -8.86
CA ALA A 125 -11.53 -14.51 -10.20
C ALA A 125 -12.32 -15.78 -10.53
N THR A 126 -12.07 -16.88 -9.80
CA THR A 126 -12.74 -18.17 -9.99
C THR A 126 -13.77 -18.47 -8.90
N ASP A 127 -13.54 -18.01 -7.68
CA ASP A 127 -14.39 -18.24 -6.52
C ASP A 127 -14.51 -16.96 -5.67
N PRO A 128 -15.67 -16.28 -5.69
CA PRO A 128 -15.86 -15.04 -4.93
C PRO A 128 -15.99 -15.25 -3.42
N GLU A 129 -16.11 -16.49 -2.91
CA GLU A 129 -16.30 -16.76 -1.48
C GLU A 129 -15.11 -16.29 -0.63
N GLY A 130 -13.90 -16.20 -1.21
CA GLY A 130 -12.68 -15.76 -0.54
C GLY A 130 -12.47 -14.23 -0.44
N LEU A 131 -13.48 -13.43 -0.77
CA LEU A 131 -13.35 -11.96 -0.85
C LEU A 131 -12.87 -11.33 0.47
N ASP A 132 -13.32 -11.81 1.63
CA ASP A 132 -12.94 -11.27 2.93
C ASP A 132 -11.43 -11.45 3.21
N ALA A 133 -10.90 -12.64 2.95
CA ALA A 133 -9.48 -12.95 3.08
C ALA A 133 -8.64 -12.15 2.07
N ALA A 134 -9.12 -12.03 0.82
CA ALA A 134 -8.45 -11.27 -0.23
C ALA A 134 -8.38 -9.77 0.11
N ILE A 135 -9.47 -9.17 0.61
CA ILE A 135 -9.51 -7.78 1.09
C ILE A 135 -8.59 -7.61 2.30
N GLY A 136 -8.58 -8.58 3.21
CA GLY A 136 -7.68 -8.62 4.36
C GLY A 136 -6.21 -8.58 3.95
N LEU A 137 -5.81 -9.37 2.95
CA LEU A 137 -4.46 -9.30 2.39
C LEU A 137 -4.19 -7.93 1.77
N TYR A 138 -5.02 -7.50 0.83
CA TYR A 138 -4.78 -6.27 0.07
C TYR A 138 -4.74 -5.04 0.98
N HIS A 139 -5.84 -4.73 1.65
CA HIS A 139 -6.02 -3.42 2.30
C HIS A 139 -5.40 -3.39 3.70
N MET A 140 -5.49 -4.51 4.43
CA MET A 140 -5.02 -4.52 5.82
C MET A 140 -3.56 -4.89 5.97
N VAL A 141 -3.00 -5.68 5.04
CA VAL A 141 -1.61 -6.12 5.07
C VAL A 141 -0.77 -5.37 4.03
N LEU A 142 -1.10 -5.41 2.74
CA LEU A 142 -0.24 -4.79 1.72
C LEU A 142 -0.24 -3.27 1.86
N GLU A 143 -1.39 -2.60 1.77
CA GLU A 143 -1.49 -1.14 1.97
C GLU A 143 -1.26 -0.76 3.45
N GLY A 144 -2.01 -1.42 4.33
CA GLY A 144 -2.07 -1.09 5.76
C GLY A 144 -0.80 -1.37 6.56
N VAL A 145 0.13 -2.18 6.03
CA VAL A 145 1.40 -2.52 6.68
C VAL A 145 2.59 -2.32 5.74
N VAL A 146 2.64 -3.02 4.61
CA VAL A 146 3.84 -3.06 3.78
C VAL A 146 4.10 -1.72 3.12
N PHE A 147 3.12 -1.16 2.41
CA PHE A 147 3.22 0.19 1.84
C PHE A 147 3.35 1.25 2.91
N THR A 148 2.51 1.21 3.96
CA THR A 148 2.64 2.13 5.10
C THR A 148 4.08 2.17 5.64
N ALA A 149 4.75 1.01 5.77
CA ALA A 149 6.14 0.97 6.24
C ALA A 149 7.13 1.58 5.24
N GLY A 150 7.04 1.20 3.96
CA GLY A 150 7.93 1.71 2.91
C GLY A 150 7.76 3.20 2.67
N GLN A 151 6.52 3.68 2.59
CA GLN A 151 6.17 5.09 2.40
C GLN A 151 6.63 5.94 3.60
N LEU A 152 6.39 5.49 4.85
CA LEU A 152 6.89 6.22 6.02
C LEU A 152 8.42 6.27 6.08
N ALA A 153 9.09 5.14 5.78
CA ALA A 153 10.55 5.10 5.76
C ALA A 153 11.13 6.06 4.72
N LEU A 154 10.50 6.10 3.53
CA LEU A 154 10.91 7.00 2.46
C LEU A 154 10.65 8.45 2.87
N LEU A 155 9.47 8.79 3.39
CA LEU A 155 9.16 10.16 3.83
C LEU A 155 10.10 10.65 4.95
N GLU A 156 10.38 9.84 5.97
CA GLU A 156 11.31 10.19 7.05
C GLU A 156 12.75 10.39 6.53
N LEU A 157 13.17 9.59 5.55
CA LEU A 157 14.45 9.77 4.89
C LEU A 157 14.48 11.06 4.07
N LEU A 158 13.47 11.32 3.25
CA LEU A 158 13.40 12.51 2.40
C LEU A 158 13.31 13.80 3.23
N GLU A 159 12.66 13.74 4.39
CA GLU A 159 12.65 14.82 5.37
C GLU A 159 14.05 15.10 5.93
N THR A 160 14.84 14.06 6.18
CA THR A 160 16.22 14.23 6.65
C THR A 160 17.14 14.75 5.55
N LEU A 161 16.91 14.35 4.30
CA LEU A 161 17.77 14.71 3.15
C LEU A 161 17.50 16.11 2.61
N GLU A 162 16.28 16.63 2.72
CA GLU A 162 15.83 17.98 2.29
C GLU A 162 16.15 18.34 0.82
N THR A 163 16.42 17.35 -0.04
CA THR A 163 17.00 17.56 -1.39
C THR A 163 16.21 16.89 -2.52
N LEU A 164 15.19 16.10 -2.19
CA LEU A 164 14.35 15.36 -3.15
C LEU A 164 12.86 15.78 -3.00
N PRO A 165 12.52 17.03 -3.35
CA PRO A 165 11.19 17.60 -3.06
C PRO A 165 10.07 17.01 -3.92
N GLY A 166 10.33 16.67 -5.20
CA GLY A 166 9.32 16.11 -6.09
C GLY A 166 8.92 14.71 -5.68
N LEU A 167 9.89 13.88 -5.33
CA LEU A 167 9.66 12.54 -4.80
C LEU A 167 8.87 12.61 -3.49
N ARG A 168 9.27 13.48 -2.56
CA ARG A 168 8.53 13.68 -1.29
C ARG A 168 7.09 14.06 -1.55
N TYR A 169 6.86 15.07 -2.40
CA TYR A 169 5.51 15.55 -2.69
C TYR A 169 4.63 14.46 -3.31
N GLY A 170 5.16 13.68 -4.25
CA GLY A 170 4.40 12.58 -4.84
C GLY A 170 4.08 11.46 -3.85
N VAL A 171 5.02 11.08 -2.98
CA VAL A 171 4.75 10.09 -1.92
C VAL A 171 3.69 10.61 -0.93
N GLU A 172 3.71 11.90 -0.58
CA GLU A 172 2.67 12.52 0.25
C GLU A 172 1.28 12.46 -0.42
N LEU A 173 1.20 12.61 -1.74
CA LEU A 173 -0.05 12.46 -2.50
C LEU A 173 -0.53 11.01 -2.53
N VAL A 174 0.36 10.05 -2.79
CA VAL A 174 0.04 8.61 -2.74
C VAL A 174 -0.49 8.25 -1.35
N THR A 175 0.25 8.59 -0.28
CA THR A 175 -0.19 8.28 1.10
C THR A 175 -1.52 8.94 1.48
N ARG A 176 -1.90 10.05 0.82
CA ARG A 176 -3.20 10.68 1.02
C ARG A 176 -4.33 9.81 0.46
N ASP A 177 -4.12 9.22 -0.71
CA ASP A 177 -5.10 8.33 -1.36
C ASP A 177 -5.25 7.02 -0.55
N GLU A 178 -4.13 6.45 -0.08
CA GLU A 178 -4.08 5.24 0.76
C GLU A 178 -4.98 5.30 2.01
N HIS A 179 -5.19 6.49 2.58
CA HIS A 179 -6.08 6.66 3.73
C HIS A 179 -7.51 6.22 3.43
N TRP A 180 -8.01 6.54 2.24
CA TRP A 180 -9.37 6.17 1.86
C TRP A 180 -9.44 4.71 1.40
N HIS A 181 -8.39 4.16 0.76
CA HIS A 181 -8.30 2.74 0.40
C HIS A 181 -8.41 1.85 1.65
N MET A 182 -7.57 2.10 2.66
CA MET A 182 -7.61 1.36 3.93
C MET A 182 -8.95 1.51 4.66
N GLY A 183 -9.53 2.71 4.62
CA GLY A 183 -10.85 2.96 5.21
C GLY A 183 -11.96 2.17 4.52
N PHE A 184 -11.90 2.11 3.18
CA PHE A 184 -12.80 1.34 2.33
C PHE A 184 -12.65 -0.17 2.57
N GLY A 185 -11.45 -0.72 2.54
CA GLY A 185 -11.21 -2.14 2.83
C GLY A 185 -11.69 -2.54 4.23
N ALA A 186 -11.45 -1.71 5.24
CA ALA A 186 -11.99 -1.94 6.58
C ALA A 186 -13.52 -1.93 6.62
N ARG A 187 -14.17 -1.09 5.81
CA ARG A 187 -15.64 -1.06 5.69
C ARG A 187 -16.16 -2.33 5.01
N CYS A 188 -15.53 -2.80 3.94
CA CYS A 188 -15.90 -4.06 3.31
C CYS A 188 -15.80 -5.23 4.28
N LEU A 189 -14.72 -5.31 5.07
CA LEU A 189 -14.59 -6.34 6.10
C LEU A 189 -15.66 -6.22 7.20
N GLN A 190 -16.15 -5.02 7.53
CA GLN A 190 -17.27 -4.91 8.45
C GLN A 190 -18.56 -5.51 7.87
N ASP A 191 -18.84 -5.22 6.59
CA ASP A 191 -20.05 -5.68 5.93
C ASP A 191 -20.02 -7.20 5.64
N LEU A 192 -18.85 -7.74 5.31
CA LEU A 192 -18.64 -9.18 5.04
C LEU A 192 -18.65 -10.03 6.32
N ALA A 193 -18.45 -9.43 7.49
CA ALA A 193 -18.37 -10.10 8.79
C ALA A 193 -17.49 -11.38 8.79
N PRO A 194 -16.17 -11.26 8.51
CA PRO A 194 -15.26 -12.39 8.41
C PRO A 194 -15.28 -13.25 9.67
N SER A 195 -14.94 -14.53 9.48
CA SER A 195 -14.78 -15.44 10.61
C SER A 195 -13.69 -14.95 11.59
N PRO A 196 -13.77 -15.30 12.89
CA PRO A 196 -12.69 -15.02 13.83
C PRO A 196 -11.33 -15.58 13.39
N GLU A 197 -11.34 -16.70 12.66
CA GLU A 197 -10.12 -17.30 12.10
C GLU A 197 -9.50 -16.42 11.01
N THR A 198 -10.32 -15.91 10.08
CA THR A 198 -9.91 -14.95 9.04
C THR A 198 -9.33 -13.68 9.66
N LEU A 199 -10.02 -13.09 10.64
CA LEU A 199 -9.52 -11.89 11.35
C LEU A 199 -8.20 -12.15 12.07
N ALA A 200 -8.05 -13.31 12.71
CA ALA A 200 -6.81 -13.69 13.36
C ALA A 200 -5.68 -13.93 12.34
N ALA A 201 -5.99 -14.47 11.16
CA ALA A 201 -5.02 -14.64 10.08
C ALA A 201 -4.52 -13.29 9.55
N ILE A 202 -5.43 -12.34 9.30
CA ILE A 202 -5.09 -10.97 8.87
C ILE A 202 -4.18 -10.31 9.90
N ALA A 203 -4.54 -10.37 11.19
CA ALA A 203 -3.73 -9.79 12.25
C ALA A 203 -2.33 -10.41 12.32
N ARG A 204 -2.21 -11.74 12.25
CA ARG A 204 -0.92 -12.44 12.26
C ARG A 204 -0.06 -12.12 11.03
N GLU A 205 -0.67 -12.04 9.85
CA GLU A 205 0.04 -11.68 8.62
C GLU A 205 0.54 -10.23 8.69
N GLY A 206 -0.28 -9.28 9.17
CA GLY A 206 0.16 -7.90 9.37
C GLY A 206 1.34 -7.77 10.33
N GLU A 207 1.38 -8.55 11.42
CA GLU A 207 2.53 -8.57 12.32
C GLU A 207 3.83 -9.05 11.65
N ARG A 208 3.72 -10.07 10.78
CA ARG A 208 4.88 -10.60 10.02
C ARG A 208 5.31 -9.65 8.92
N ALA A 209 4.36 -9.13 8.16
CA ALA A 209 4.61 -8.26 7.00
C ALA A 209 5.30 -6.93 7.39
N ALA A 210 5.18 -6.49 8.64
CA ALA A 210 5.87 -5.30 9.13
C ALA A 210 7.41 -5.40 9.07
N GLU A 211 7.96 -6.62 9.01
CA GLU A 211 9.40 -6.87 8.84
C GLU A 211 9.83 -7.06 7.38
N ALA A 212 8.90 -7.04 6.41
CA ALA A 212 9.18 -7.41 5.02
C ALA A 212 10.30 -6.57 4.38
N TRP A 213 10.40 -5.30 4.74
CA TRP A 213 11.41 -4.38 4.23
C TRP A 213 12.80 -4.54 4.85
N GLY A 214 12.93 -5.30 5.94
CA GLY A 214 14.20 -5.50 6.64
C GLY A 214 14.88 -4.19 7.05
N GLU A 215 16.18 -4.09 6.76
CA GLU A 215 17.04 -2.96 7.15
C GLU A 215 16.60 -1.61 6.55
N TRP A 216 15.86 -1.59 5.43
CA TRP A 216 15.42 -0.35 4.81
C TRP A 216 14.40 0.43 5.66
N VAL A 217 13.57 -0.29 6.42
CA VAL A 217 12.60 0.27 7.38
C VAL A 217 13.15 0.25 8.80
N GLY A 218 13.88 -0.81 9.18
CA GLY A 218 14.45 -0.97 10.51
C GLY A 218 13.42 -1.31 11.61
N PRO A 219 13.89 -1.81 12.77
CA PRO A 219 13.01 -2.41 13.77
C PRO A 219 12.09 -1.41 14.49
N GLN A 220 12.50 -0.15 14.65
CA GLN A 220 11.70 0.86 15.34
C GLN A 220 10.46 1.25 14.52
N LEU A 221 10.63 1.51 13.22
CA LEU A 221 9.52 1.85 12.34
C LEU A 221 8.61 0.63 12.11
N ALA A 222 9.18 -0.57 11.96
CA ALA A 222 8.41 -1.81 11.91
C ALA A 222 7.50 -1.98 13.15
N ALA A 223 8.03 -1.73 14.36
CA ALA A 223 7.24 -1.77 15.59
C ALA A 223 6.12 -0.72 15.63
N ARG A 224 6.37 0.49 15.12
CA ARG A 224 5.35 1.54 14.99
C ARG A 224 4.24 1.13 14.02
N VAL A 225 4.58 0.53 12.88
CA VAL A 225 3.59 0.04 11.89
C VAL A 225 2.75 -1.09 12.47
N ARG A 226 3.34 -2.04 13.21
CA ARG A 226 2.58 -3.08 13.95
C ARG A 226 1.56 -2.47 14.90
N ALA A 227 1.98 -1.49 15.70
CA ALA A 227 1.07 -0.80 16.62
C ALA A 227 -0.08 -0.10 15.87
N LEU A 228 0.23 0.52 14.72
CA LEU A 228 -0.76 1.16 13.85
C LEU A 228 -1.74 0.14 13.25
N HIS A 229 -1.26 -0.99 12.73
CA HIS A 229 -2.08 -2.07 12.20
C HIS A 229 -3.08 -2.59 13.25
N ARG A 230 -2.59 -2.95 14.45
CA ARG A 230 -3.46 -3.37 15.56
C ARG A 230 -4.49 -2.30 15.93
N ARG A 231 -4.09 -1.03 15.94
CA ARG A 231 -4.99 0.10 16.23
C ARG A 231 -6.07 0.23 15.16
N ARG A 232 -5.72 0.13 13.87
CA ARG A 232 -6.66 0.20 12.74
C ARG A 232 -7.69 -0.92 12.83
N LEU A 233 -7.25 -2.18 13.02
CA LEU A 233 -8.16 -3.32 13.19
C LEU A 233 -9.11 -3.10 14.38
N ARG A 234 -8.61 -2.69 15.55
CA ARG A 234 -9.47 -2.41 16.72
C ARG A 234 -10.46 -1.26 16.46
N ALA A 235 -10.03 -0.17 15.84
CA ALA A 235 -10.88 0.97 15.55
C ALA A 235 -12.00 0.63 14.55
N ALA A 236 -11.75 -0.32 13.64
CA ALA A 236 -12.74 -0.87 12.73
C ALA A 236 -13.60 -1.99 13.36
N GLY A 237 -13.42 -2.35 14.64
CA GLY A 237 -14.13 -3.49 15.23
C GLY A 237 -13.74 -4.85 14.64
N LEU A 238 -12.62 -4.90 13.91
CA LEU A 238 -12.04 -6.08 13.27
C LEU A 238 -10.92 -6.70 14.12
N GLY A 239 -10.73 -6.21 15.35
CA GLY A 239 -9.76 -6.79 16.26
C GLY A 239 -10.14 -8.23 16.55
N ALA A 240 -9.20 -9.17 16.37
CA ALA A 240 -9.37 -10.53 16.86
C ALA A 240 -9.77 -10.44 18.33
N GLN A 241 -10.95 -10.94 18.68
CA GLN A 241 -11.25 -11.20 20.08
C GLN A 241 -10.10 -12.07 20.55
N ALA A 242 -9.36 -11.62 21.57
CA ALA A 242 -8.37 -12.45 22.19
C ALA A 242 -9.10 -13.72 22.60
N VAL A 243 -8.85 -14.81 21.87
CA VAL A 243 -9.27 -16.14 22.32
C VAL A 243 -8.46 -16.33 23.59
N ALA A 244 -9.11 -16.08 24.72
CA ALA A 244 -8.61 -16.49 26.01
C ALA A 244 -8.54 -18.02 25.95
N ALA A 245 -7.34 -18.54 25.74
CA ALA A 245 -6.97 -19.92 25.97
C ALA A 245 -5.55 -19.91 26.57
#